data_AF-A0A1D8DWX9-F1
#
_entry.id   AF-A0A1D8DWX9-F1
#
_cell.length_a   1.000
_cell.length_b   1.000
_cell.length_c   1.000
_cell.angle_alpha   90.00
_cell.angle_beta   90.00
_cell.angle_gamma   90.00
#
_symmetry.space_group_name_H-M   'P 1'
#
loop_
_entity.id
_entity.type
_entity.pdbx_description
1 polymer ?
#
loop_
_entity_poly.entity_id
_entity_poly.type
_entity_poly.pdbx_seq_one_letter_code
_entity_poly.pdbx_strand_id
1 'polypeptide(L)'
;MSDEIKRTVVKDDALHFVRGADVWSVKAEEGKEPNEWKVVHFANVGTSEEFIETFSGEILELVDGSLIFDEEREAVKNAIMTIVVEGLMPAFEHLKKIRASIITPLPELNRRQLYEDFARSLWHAYKDLFPKAALLLGFDIGFLFRQEPQFENGVTAFLNKFPSLILDVPELLRRQRANWQQRLSSFRNDYLEHRKKDIAEFADYYQPATAEMLFDHAWRTMAELFPAFIESRYPPTWSITEIPINERDPKHWRRWRFFQCEPAERGSFEVKVSPKGDG
;
A
#
# COMPACT_ATOMS: atom_id res chain seq x y z
N MET A 1 -8.74 -12.14 26.91
CA MET A 1 -8.60 -11.36 25.67
C MET A 1 -8.84 -9.91 26.06
N SER A 2 -7.80 -9.06 26.05
CA SER A 2 -7.99 -7.66 26.45
C SER A 2 -8.77 -6.92 25.37
N ASP A 3 -9.87 -6.28 25.77
CA ASP A 3 -10.75 -5.46 24.96
C ASP A 3 -10.16 -4.05 24.70
N GLU A 4 -8.84 -3.95 24.61
CA GLU A 4 -8.16 -2.68 24.45
C GLU A 4 -8.17 -2.23 22.99
N ILE A 5 -8.53 -0.97 22.78
CA ILE A 5 -8.37 -0.30 21.50
C ILE A 5 -6.87 -0.18 21.25
N LYS A 6 -6.38 -0.88 20.22
CA LYS A 6 -4.94 -0.91 19.90
C LYS A 6 -4.51 0.31 19.10
N ARG A 7 -5.44 0.90 18.32
CA ARG A 7 -5.14 2.05 17.46
C ARG A 7 -6.40 2.76 16.99
N THR A 8 -6.27 4.06 16.73
CA THR A 8 -7.28 4.95 16.16
C THR A 8 -6.73 5.67 14.92
N VAL A 9 -7.57 5.87 13.90
CA VAL A 9 -7.29 6.57 12.64
C VAL A 9 -8.55 7.37 12.27
N VAL A 10 -8.42 8.64 11.90
CA VAL A 10 -9.56 9.46 11.45
C VAL A 10 -9.56 9.57 9.93
N LYS A 11 -10.68 9.26 9.27
CA LYS A 11 -10.89 9.44 7.82
C LYS A 11 -12.37 9.74 7.55
N ASP A 12 -12.67 10.65 6.62
CA ASP A 12 -14.04 10.96 6.13
C ASP A 12 -15.06 11.27 7.26
N ASP A 13 -14.67 12.10 8.24
CA ASP A 13 -15.43 12.44 9.46
C ASP A 13 -15.77 11.23 10.35
N ALA A 14 -15.10 10.09 10.15
CA ALA A 14 -15.23 8.89 10.94
C ALA A 14 -13.90 8.53 11.63
N LEU A 15 -14.01 8.09 12.88
CA LEU A 15 -12.94 7.48 13.66
C LEU A 15 -12.95 5.96 13.42
N HIS A 16 -11.97 5.47 12.69
CA HIS A 16 -11.69 4.05 12.57
C HIS A 16 -10.79 3.61 13.72
N PHE A 17 -11.10 2.51 14.41
CA PHE A 17 -10.27 1.98 15.47
C PHE A 17 -10.21 0.47 15.44
N VAL A 18 -9.07 -0.08 15.87
CA VAL A 18 -8.82 -1.52 15.87
C VAL A 18 -9.08 -2.10 17.25
N ARG A 19 -9.94 -3.12 17.31
CA ARG A 19 -10.18 -3.92 18.53
C ARG A 19 -10.02 -5.40 18.16
N GLY A 20 -8.98 -6.03 18.71
CA GLY A 20 -8.66 -7.42 18.36
C GLY A 20 -8.18 -7.59 16.92
N ALA A 21 -8.87 -8.46 16.17
CA ALA A 21 -8.61 -8.75 14.74
C ALA A 21 -9.50 -7.94 13.78
N ASP A 22 -10.34 -7.05 14.32
CA ASP A 22 -11.35 -6.33 13.56
C ASP A 22 -11.10 -4.82 13.59
N VAL A 23 -11.44 -4.15 12.48
CA VAL A 23 -11.53 -2.69 12.41
C VAL A 23 -12.99 -2.29 12.59
N TRP A 24 -13.20 -1.30 13.43
CA TRP A 24 -14.48 -0.68 13.74
C TRP A 24 -14.45 0.76 13.28
N SER A 25 -15.60 1.31 12.91
CA SER A 25 -15.74 2.72 12.54
C SER A 25 -16.82 3.35 13.39
N VAL A 26 -16.54 4.56 13.88
CA VAL A 26 -17.49 5.39 14.59
C VAL A 26 -17.53 6.74 13.91
N LYS A 27 -18.72 7.17 13.52
CA LYS A 27 -18.93 8.51 12.99
C LYS A 27 -19.48 9.39 14.10
N ALA A 28 -18.92 10.59 14.26
CA ALA A 28 -19.50 11.56 15.18
C ALA A 28 -20.92 11.90 14.71
N GLU A 29 -21.89 11.79 15.61
CA GLU A 29 -23.27 12.16 15.35
C GLU A 29 -23.55 13.49 16.07
N GLU A 30 -23.88 14.52 15.29
CA GLU A 30 -24.12 15.87 15.80
C GLU A 30 -25.30 15.86 16.80
N GLY A 31 -25.06 16.39 18.00
CA GLY A 31 -26.04 16.39 19.09
C GLY A 31 -26.10 15.10 19.94
N LYS A 32 -25.17 14.16 19.75
CA LYS A 32 -25.04 12.95 20.58
C LYS A 32 -23.70 12.88 21.30
N GLU A 33 -23.74 12.38 22.53
CA GLU A 33 -22.53 12.16 23.32
C GLU A 33 -21.68 11.00 22.73
N PRO A 34 -20.35 10.96 22.92
CA PRO A 34 -19.48 9.95 22.32
C PRO A 34 -19.85 8.48 22.60
N ASN A 35 -20.51 8.21 23.73
CA ASN A 35 -21.00 6.87 24.08
C ASN A 35 -22.26 6.47 23.29
N GLU A 36 -22.92 7.40 22.60
CA GLU A 36 -24.14 7.20 21.80
C GLU A 36 -23.84 7.12 20.30
N TRP A 37 -22.59 7.35 19.89
CA TRP A 37 -22.20 7.27 18.48
C TRP A 37 -22.32 5.84 17.96
N LYS A 38 -22.88 5.69 16.75
CA LYS A 38 -23.05 4.38 16.13
C LYS A 38 -21.70 3.76 15.77
N VAL A 39 -21.35 2.71 16.49
CA VAL A 39 -20.22 1.83 16.15
C VAL A 39 -20.66 0.86 15.05
N VAL A 40 -19.94 0.86 13.93
CA VAL A 40 -20.15 -0.06 12.81
C VAL A 40 -18.95 -0.97 12.67
N HIS A 41 -19.18 -2.28 12.61
CA HIS A 41 -18.14 -3.24 12.24
C HIS A 41 -17.72 -2.98 10.79
N PHE A 42 -16.46 -2.62 10.58
CA PHE A 42 -15.97 -2.16 9.28
C PHE A 42 -15.33 -3.29 8.49
N ALA A 43 -14.43 -4.06 9.10
CA ALA A 43 -13.73 -5.16 8.44
C ALA A 43 -13.24 -6.19 9.45
N ASN A 44 -13.16 -7.46 9.05
CA ASN A 44 -12.58 -8.54 9.86
C ASN A 44 -11.05 -8.59 9.64
N VAL A 45 -10.42 -7.42 9.54
CA VAL A 45 -8.99 -7.26 9.25
C VAL A 45 -8.47 -6.19 10.21
N GLY A 46 -7.49 -6.54 11.04
CA GLY A 46 -6.96 -5.67 12.10
C GLY A 46 -5.43 -5.68 12.13
N THR A 47 -4.83 -5.10 13.17
CA THR A 47 -3.36 -5.02 13.31
C THR A 47 -2.68 -6.37 13.52
N SER A 48 -3.41 -7.49 13.48
CA SER A 48 -2.82 -8.83 13.42
C SER A 48 -2.26 -9.16 12.04
N GLU A 49 -2.70 -8.45 11.00
CA GLU A 49 -2.20 -8.66 9.64
C GLU A 49 -0.93 -7.83 9.39
N GLU A 50 0.12 -8.49 8.91
CA GLU A 50 1.45 -7.89 8.68
C GLU A 50 1.34 -6.60 7.85
N PHE A 51 0.59 -6.62 6.75
CA PHE A 51 0.44 -5.43 5.90
C PHE A 51 -0.21 -4.25 6.65
N ILE A 52 -1.20 -4.49 7.52
CA ILE A 52 -1.80 -3.41 8.32
C ILE A 52 -0.80 -2.83 9.30
N GLU A 53 -0.04 -3.68 10.00
CA GLU A 53 1.00 -3.23 10.92
C GLU A 53 2.08 -2.43 10.19
N THR A 54 2.54 -2.89 9.03
CA THR A 54 3.54 -2.20 8.21
C THR A 54 3.05 -0.84 7.74
N PHE A 55 1.87 -0.76 7.11
CA PHE A 55 1.38 0.50 6.53
C PHE A 55 0.89 1.49 7.57
N SER A 56 0.10 1.03 8.55
CA SER A 56 -0.42 1.93 9.57
C SER A 56 0.64 2.28 10.61
N GLY A 57 1.56 1.37 10.94
CA GLY A 57 2.60 1.55 11.95
C GLY A 57 3.87 2.09 11.35
N GLU A 58 4.73 1.17 10.94
CA GLU A 58 6.10 1.46 10.54
C GLU A 58 6.18 2.57 9.49
N ILE A 59 5.43 2.48 8.39
CA ILE A 59 5.51 3.46 7.31
C ILE A 59 5.04 4.85 7.77
N LEU A 60 3.97 4.97 8.56
CA LEU A 60 3.54 6.28 9.06
C LEU A 60 4.55 6.89 10.03
N GLU A 61 5.24 6.06 10.82
CA GLU A 61 6.28 6.51 11.74
C GLU A 61 7.53 7.01 10.99
N LEU A 62 7.86 6.39 9.85
CA LEU A 62 8.89 6.93 8.94
C LEU A 62 8.48 8.30 8.39
N VAL A 63 7.21 8.49 8.02
CA VAL A 63 6.69 9.80 7.59
C VAL A 63 6.81 10.83 8.71
N ASP A 64 6.44 10.46 9.94
CA ASP A 64 6.52 11.35 11.10
C ASP A 64 7.96 11.77 11.44
N GLY A 65 8.94 10.89 11.17
CA GLY A 65 10.38 11.14 11.33
C GLY A 65 11.06 11.91 10.19
N SER A 66 10.32 12.26 9.13
CA SER A 66 10.85 12.98 7.96
C SER A 66 10.77 14.51 8.10
N LEU A 67 11.37 15.23 7.16
CA LEU A 67 11.21 16.68 6.97
C LEU A 67 9.96 17.05 6.17
N ILE A 68 8.93 16.20 6.20
CA ILE A 68 7.60 16.51 5.68
C ILE A 68 6.80 17.12 6.84
N PHE A 69 6.22 18.30 6.64
CA PHE A 69 5.57 19.06 7.72
C PHE A 69 4.08 19.30 7.43
N ASP A 70 3.33 19.54 8.50
CA ASP A 70 1.97 20.08 8.49
C ASP A 70 1.03 19.38 7.47
N GLU A 71 0.41 20.16 6.58
CA GLU A 71 -0.56 19.69 5.59
C GLU A 71 0.04 18.65 4.61
N GLU A 72 1.32 18.78 4.26
CA GLU A 72 2.01 17.81 3.37
C GLU A 72 2.13 16.45 4.07
N ARG A 73 2.43 16.45 5.37
CA ARG A 73 2.56 15.22 6.18
C ARG A 73 1.23 14.50 6.26
N GLU A 74 0.16 15.23 6.60
CA GLU A 74 -1.17 14.66 6.70
C GLU A 74 -1.67 14.15 5.34
N ALA A 75 -1.40 14.87 4.24
CA ALA A 75 -1.74 14.40 2.89
C ALA A 75 -1.05 13.07 2.55
N VAL A 76 0.24 12.94 2.87
CA VAL A 76 1.00 11.68 2.65
C VAL A 76 0.42 10.54 3.49
N LYS A 77 0.19 10.76 4.79
CA LYS A 77 -0.37 9.73 5.70
C LYS A 77 -1.77 9.30 5.24
N ASN A 78 -2.63 10.24 4.85
CA ASN A 78 -3.96 9.96 4.33
C ASN A 78 -3.91 9.18 3.01
N ALA A 79 -2.98 9.51 2.10
CA ALA A 79 -2.82 8.77 0.86
C ALA A 79 -2.35 7.33 1.10
N ILE A 80 -1.40 7.13 2.03
CA ILE A 80 -0.95 5.78 2.44
C ILE A 80 -2.11 4.99 3.06
N MET A 81 -2.86 5.58 3.98
CA MET A 81 -4.01 4.90 4.59
C MET A 81 -5.14 4.65 3.59
N THR A 82 -5.27 5.47 2.55
CA THR A 82 -6.21 5.25 1.46
C THR A 82 -5.86 4.00 0.65
N ILE A 83 -4.58 3.74 0.36
CA ILE A 83 -4.14 2.48 -0.25
C ILE A 83 -4.58 1.28 0.58
N VAL A 84 -4.45 1.37 1.91
CA VAL A 84 -4.84 0.30 2.83
C VAL A 84 -6.35 0.09 2.80
N VAL A 85 -7.13 1.14 3.05
CA VAL A 85 -8.58 1.05 3.28
C VAL A 85 -9.37 0.82 1.99
N GLU A 86 -8.98 1.45 0.88
CA GLU A 86 -9.73 1.36 -0.40
C GLU A 86 -9.16 0.29 -1.34
N GLY A 87 -7.97 -0.22 -1.07
CA GLY A 87 -7.29 -1.18 -1.94
C GLY A 87 -6.97 -2.51 -1.25
N LEU A 88 -6.03 -2.49 -0.30
CA LEU A 88 -5.49 -3.72 0.31
C LEU A 88 -6.48 -4.45 1.20
N MET A 89 -7.25 -3.74 2.04
CA MET A 89 -8.26 -4.36 2.91
C MET A 89 -9.38 -5.05 2.10
N PRO A 90 -9.98 -4.41 1.07
CA PRO A 90 -10.92 -5.10 0.18
C PRO A 90 -10.31 -6.34 -0.49
N ALA A 91 -9.09 -6.22 -1.05
CA ALA A 91 -8.39 -7.36 -1.63
C ALA A 91 -8.21 -8.49 -0.61
N PHE A 92 -7.80 -8.17 0.62
CA PHE A 92 -7.60 -9.16 1.66
C PHE A 92 -8.90 -9.84 2.11
N GLU A 93 -10.01 -9.11 2.20
CA GLU A 93 -11.33 -9.69 2.49
C GLU A 93 -11.77 -10.69 1.41
N HIS A 94 -11.49 -10.40 0.13
CA HIS A 94 -11.69 -11.38 -0.95
C HIS A 94 -10.75 -12.59 -0.79
N LEU A 95 -9.48 -12.37 -0.44
CA LEU A 95 -8.52 -13.43 -0.20
C LEU A 95 -8.95 -14.36 0.95
N LYS A 96 -9.47 -13.82 2.05
CA LYS A 96 -10.03 -14.63 3.16
C LYS A 96 -11.17 -15.53 2.69
N LYS A 97 -12.06 -15.01 1.85
CA LYS A 97 -13.14 -15.80 1.25
C LYS A 97 -12.60 -16.87 0.29
N ILE A 98 -11.54 -16.56 -0.46
CA ILE A 98 -10.85 -17.53 -1.32
C ILE A 98 -10.28 -18.68 -0.47
N ARG A 99 -9.58 -18.37 0.62
CA ARG A 99 -9.08 -19.36 1.58
C ARG A 99 -10.21 -20.24 2.13
N ALA A 100 -11.31 -19.62 2.56
CA ALA A 100 -12.46 -20.34 3.09
C ALA A 100 -13.13 -21.26 2.05
N SER A 101 -13.11 -20.87 0.77
CA SER A 101 -13.72 -21.64 -0.32
C SER A 101 -13.06 -23.02 -0.56
N ILE A 102 -11.84 -23.22 -0.07
CA ILE A 102 -11.14 -24.52 -0.11
C ILE A 102 -11.86 -25.53 0.78
N ILE A 103 -12.36 -25.09 1.94
CA ILE A 103 -13.04 -25.93 2.92
C ILE A 103 -14.53 -26.01 2.61
N THR A 104 -15.13 -24.87 2.24
CA THR A 104 -16.55 -24.76 1.90
C THR A 104 -16.71 -24.39 0.43
N PRO A 105 -16.90 -25.38 -0.46
CA PRO A 105 -16.98 -25.13 -1.89
C PRO A 105 -18.08 -24.13 -2.25
N LEU A 106 -17.72 -23.17 -3.10
CA LEU A 106 -18.66 -22.21 -3.68
C LEU A 106 -19.08 -22.67 -5.08
N PRO A 107 -20.29 -22.31 -5.55
CA PRO A 107 -20.65 -22.45 -6.95
C PRO A 107 -19.59 -21.80 -7.85
N GLU A 108 -19.26 -22.42 -8.99
CA GLU A 108 -18.13 -21.99 -9.84
C GLU A 108 -18.21 -20.52 -10.27
N LEU A 109 -19.42 -20.03 -10.57
CA LEU A 109 -19.63 -18.61 -10.92
C LEU A 109 -19.22 -17.68 -9.77
N ASN A 110 -19.69 -17.97 -8.55
CA ASN A 110 -19.36 -17.19 -7.35
C ASN A 110 -17.88 -17.29 -7.02
N ARG A 111 -17.30 -18.49 -7.18
CA ARG A 111 -15.86 -18.71 -7.00
C ARG A 111 -15.07 -17.82 -7.95
N ARG A 112 -15.39 -17.82 -9.25
CA ARG A 112 -14.70 -16.98 -10.24
C ARG A 112 -14.82 -15.50 -9.93
N GLN A 113 -16.05 -15.02 -9.70
CA GLN A 113 -16.30 -13.61 -9.37
C GLN A 113 -15.43 -13.13 -8.21
N LEU A 114 -15.23 -13.99 -7.20
CA LEU A 114 -14.40 -13.67 -6.05
C LEU A 114 -12.92 -13.41 -6.41
N TYR A 115 -12.33 -14.19 -7.31
CA TYR A 115 -10.96 -13.94 -7.80
C TYR A 115 -10.87 -12.69 -8.68
N GLU A 116 -11.92 -12.39 -9.45
CA GLU A 116 -11.97 -11.19 -10.29
C GLU A 116 -12.06 -9.92 -9.43
N ASP A 117 -12.88 -9.92 -8.38
CA ASP A 117 -13.02 -8.82 -7.44
C ASP A 117 -11.75 -8.63 -6.60
N PHE A 118 -11.10 -9.73 -6.20
CA PHE A 118 -9.77 -9.73 -5.58
C PHE A 118 -8.76 -9.00 -6.49
N ALA A 119 -8.64 -9.44 -7.75
CA ALA A 119 -7.67 -8.88 -8.68
C ALA A 119 -7.93 -7.39 -8.98
N ARG A 120 -9.20 -6.98 -9.08
CA ARG A 120 -9.58 -5.56 -9.26
C ARG A 120 -9.18 -4.71 -8.07
N SER A 121 -9.51 -5.15 -6.86
CA SER A 121 -9.17 -4.42 -5.62
C SER A 121 -7.66 -4.30 -5.44
N LEU A 122 -6.93 -5.40 -5.68
CA LEU A 122 -5.47 -5.41 -5.57
C LEU A 122 -4.81 -4.50 -6.62
N TRP A 123 -5.31 -4.55 -7.86
CA TRP A 123 -4.81 -3.69 -8.93
C TRP A 123 -5.12 -2.22 -8.68
N HIS A 124 -6.29 -1.91 -8.09
CA HIS A 124 -6.63 -0.55 -7.69
C HIS A 124 -5.65 0.01 -6.65
N ALA A 125 -5.33 -0.79 -5.61
CA ALA A 125 -4.32 -0.45 -4.62
C ALA A 125 -2.97 -0.10 -5.27
N TYR A 126 -2.51 -0.99 -6.16
CA TYR A 126 -1.16 -0.94 -6.71
C TYR A 126 -0.98 0.04 -7.88
N LYS A 127 -1.94 0.12 -8.80
CA LYS A 127 -1.84 0.97 -10.01
C LYS A 127 -2.41 2.36 -9.80
N ASP A 128 -3.51 2.49 -9.07
CA ASP A 128 -4.26 3.75 -9.05
C ASP A 128 -3.94 4.57 -7.79
N LEU A 129 -3.81 3.93 -6.63
CA LEU A 129 -3.60 4.61 -5.35
C LEU A 129 -2.11 4.80 -5.04
N PHE A 130 -1.28 3.77 -5.21
CA PHE A 130 0.14 3.83 -4.90
C PHE A 130 0.90 4.94 -5.63
N PRO A 131 0.76 5.13 -6.96
CA PRO A 131 1.44 6.22 -7.66
C PRO A 131 1.01 7.61 -7.19
N LYS A 132 -0.25 7.77 -6.73
CA LYS A 132 -0.72 9.05 -6.17
C LYS A 132 -0.02 9.36 -4.85
N ALA A 133 0.14 8.36 -3.98
CA ALA A 133 0.87 8.52 -2.73
C ALA A 133 2.37 8.77 -2.97
N ALA A 134 2.99 8.05 -3.91
CA ALA A 134 4.38 8.26 -4.29
C ALA A 134 4.62 9.67 -4.87
N LEU A 135 3.65 10.20 -5.63
CA LEU A 135 3.72 11.55 -6.18
C LEU A 135 3.74 12.62 -5.09
N LEU A 136 3.01 12.44 -3.99
CA LEU A 136 3.06 13.34 -2.83
C LEU A 136 4.43 13.36 -2.16
N LEU A 137 5.19 12.26 -2.26
CA LEU A 137 6.58 12.16 -1.83
C LEU A 137 7.58 12.70 -2.87
N GLY A 138 7.10 13.22 -4.01
CA GLY A 138 7.90 13.77 -5.09
C GLY A 138 8.28 12.78 -6.20
N PHE A 139 7.77 11.55 -6.16
CA PHE A 139 8.13 10.47 -7.07
C PHE A 139 7.00 10.14 -8.05
N ASP A 140 7.15 10.58 -9.30
CA ASP A 140 6.25 10.15 -10.38
C ASP A 140 6.67 8.77 -10.89
N ILE A 141 6.01 7.74 -10.38
CA ILE A 141 6.21 6.34 -10.76
C ILE A 141 5.15 5.84 -11.75
N GLY A 142 4.35 6.74 -12.37
CA GLY A 142 3.29 6.35 -13.29
C GLY A 142 3.79 5.61 -14.54
N PHE A 143 5.08 5.78 -14.89
CA PHE A 143 5.74 5.05 -15.98
C PHE A 143 5.77 3.53 -15.75
N LEU A 144 5.69 3.06 -14.49
CA LEU A 144 5.67 1.65 -14.10
C LEU A 144 4.55 0.85 -14.78
N PHE A 145 3.47 1.51 -15.20
CA PHE A 145 2.29 0.88 -15.81
C PHE A 145 2.21 1.09 -17.31
N ARG A 146 3.25 1.66 -17.93
CA ARG A 146 3.32 1.87 -19.37
C ARG A 146 3.91 0.64 -20.07
N GLN A 147 3.77 0.61 -21.40
CA GLN A 147 4.39 -0.42 -22.24
C GLN A 147 5.93 -0.33 -22.17
N GLU A 148 6.61 -1.38 -22.60
CA GLU A 148 8.04 -1.58 -22.36
C GLU A 148 8.93 -0.39 -22.76
N PRO A 149 8.80 0.22 -23.95
CA PRO A 149 9.65 1.34 -24.33
C PRO A 149 9.48 2.56 -23.40
N GLN A 150 8.23 2.88 -23.03
CA GLN A 150 7.94 3.99 -22.13
C GLN A 150 8.32 3.67 -20.69
N PHE A 151 8.25 2.40 -20.29
CA PHE A 151 8.73 1.94 -18.99
C PHE A 151 10.23 2.14 -18.86
N GLU A 152 11.04 1.62 -19.79
CA GLU A 152 12.50 1.76 -19.74
C GLU A 152 12.93 3.23 -19.82
N ASN A 153 12.31 4.03 -20.68
CA ASN A 153 12.54 5.48 -20.72
C ASN A 153 12.21 6.15 -19.38
N GLY A 154 11.12 5.73 -18.73
CA GLY A 154 10.73 6.21 -17.41
C GLY A 154 11.72 5.82 -16.31
N VAL A 155 12.23 4.59 -16.34
CA VAL A 155 13.27 4.12 -15.42
C VAL A 155 14.56 4.94 -15.58
N THR A 156 15.01 5.17 -16.82
CA THR A 156 16.18 6.02 -17.08
C THR A 156 15.96 7.45 -16.58
N ALA A 157 14.80 8.05 -16.85
CA ALA A 157 14.47 9.39 -16.37
C ALA A 157 14.43 9.45 -14.84
N PHE A 158 13.87 8.42 -14.19
CA PHE A 158 13.80 8.31 -12.74
C PHE A 158 15.20 8.23 -12.13
N LEU A 159 16.08 7.39 -12.66
CA LEU A 159 17.48 7.25 -12.22
C LEU A 159 18.24 8.56 -12.31
N ASN A 160 18.11 9.27 -13.43
CA ASN A 160 18.79 10.54 -13.64
C ASN A 160 18.31 11.61 -12.64
N LYS A 161 17.04 11.54 -12.22
CA LYS A 161 16.45 12.49 -11.26
C LYS A 161 16.76 12.13 -9.81
N PHE A 162 16.88 10.84 -9.48
CA PHE A 162 17.03 10.35 -8.11
C PHE A 162 18.15 9.31 -7.97
N PRO A 163 19.43 9.70 -8.17
CA PRO A 163 20.55 8.75 -8.17
C PRO A 163 20.92 8.19 -6.79
N SER A 164 20.54 8.89 -5.71
CA SER A 164 21.03 8.62 -4.34
C SER A 164 20.00 7.90 -3.43
N LEU A 165 19.04 7.17 -3.99
CA LEU A 165 18.09 6.42 -3.17
C LEU A 165 18.75 5.23 -2.47
N ILE A 166 18.30 4.92 -1.26
CA ILE A 166 18.83 3.80 -0.45
C ILE A 166 18.59 2.41 -1.05
N LEU A 167 17.68 2.30 -2.03
CA LEU A 167 17.37 1.08 -2.74
C LEU A 167 17.62 1.26 -4.23
N ASP A 168 18.02 0.16 -4.88
CA ASP A 168 17.98 0.04 -6.34
C ASP A 168 16.53 -0.10 -6.81
N VAL A 169 15.81 1.02 -6.78
CA VAL A 169 14.42 1.13 -7.22
C VAL A 169 14.25 0.63 -8.66
N PRO A 170 15.11 0.98 -9.64
CA PRO A 170 15.03 0.45 -11.00
C PRO A 170 15.02 -1.07 -11.09
N GLU A 171 15.98 -1.73 -10.45
CA GLU A 171 16.07 -3.18 -10.47
C GLU A 171 14.85 -3.81 -9.78
N LEU A 172 14.43 -3.24 -8.64
CA LEU A 172 13.21 -3.66 -7.97
C LEU A 172 12.01 -3.57 -8.92
N LEU A 173 11.78 -2.43 -9.57
CA LEU A 173 10.65 -2.24 -10.50
C LEU A 173 10.68 -3.21 -11.68
N ARG A 174 11.85 -3.46 -12.28
CA ARG A 174 12.01 -4.45 -13.37
C ARG A 174 11.65 -5.85 -12.90
N ARG A 175 12.15 -6.25 -11.73
CA ARG A 175 11.86 -7.55 -11.12
C ARG A 175 10.37 -7.73 -10.85
N GLN A 176 9.70 -6.71 -10.30
CA GLN A 176 8.25 -6.79 -10.03
C GLN A 176 7.41 -6.86 -11.32
N ARG A 177 7.82 -6.14 -12.38
CA ARG A 177 7.22 -6.24 -13.72
C ARG A 177 7.28 -7.66 -14.26
N ALA A 178 8.48 -8.25 -14.27
CA ALA A 178 8.71 -9.57 -14.83
C ALA A 178 8.00 -10.68 -14.03
N ASN A 179 7.96 -10.55 -12.69
CA ASN A 179 7.49 -11.65 -11.84
C ASN A 179 5.97 -11.76 -11.74
N TRP A 180 5.26 -10.66 -11.49
CA TRP A 180 3.83 -10.72 -11.17
C TRP A 180 3.00 -9.61 -11.82
N GLN A 181 3.53 -8.39 -11.91
CA GLN A 181 2.75 -7.21 -12.29
C GLN A 181 2.25 -7.31 -13.73
N GLN A 182 3.09 -7.73 -14.70
CA GLN A 182 2.67 -7.83 -16.10
C GLN A 182 1.56 -8.88 -16.31
N ARG A 183 1.65 -10.02 -15.60
CA ARG A 183 0.60 -11.04 -15.68
C ARG A 183 -0.70 -10.52 -15.05
N LEU A 184 -0.65 -9.84 -13.90
CA LEU A 184 -1.86 -9.27 -13.27
C LEU A 184 -2.48 -8.17 -14.13
N SER A 185 -1.65 -7.32 -14.73
CA SER A 185 -2.06 -6.31 -15.71
C SER A 185 -2.78 -6.95 -16.90
N SER A 186 -2.22 -8.04 -17.43
CA SER A 186 -2.82 -8.78 -18.55
C SER A 186 -4.15 -9.41 -18.15
N PHE A 187 -4.23 -10.04 -16.98
CA PHE A 187 -5.48 -10.62 -16.48
C PHE A 187 -6.58 -9.54 -16.35
N ARG A 188 -6.27 -8.40 -15.72
CA ARG A 188 -7.23 -7.31 -15.55
C ARG A 188 -7.60 -6.65 -16.88
N ASN A 189 -6.62 -6.25 -17.69
CA ASN A 189 -6.88 -5.47 -18.90
C ASN A 189 -7.36 -6.35 -20.05
N ASP A 190 -6.65 -7.42 -20.37
CA ASP A 190 -6.90 -8.22 -21.56
C ASP A 190 -8.03 -9.23 -21.34
N TYR A 191 -8.26 -9.69 -20.11
CA TYR A 191 -9.35 -10.61 -19.83
C TYR A 191 -10.54 -9.96 -19.14
N LEU A 192 -10.38 -9.34 -17.97
CA LEU A 192 -11.53 -8.83 -17.20
C LEU A 192 -12.24 -7.64 -17.85
N GLU A 193 -11.49 -6.72 -18.45
CA GLU A 193 -12.06 -5.49 -19.02
C GLU A 193 -12.30 -5.55 -20.52
N HIS A 194 -11.28 -5.95 -21.29
CA HIS A 194 -11.35 -5.85 -22.74
C HIS A 194 -11.64 -7.17 -23.45
N ARG A 195 -11.66 -8.30 -22.74
CA ARG A 195 -12.00 -9.64 -23.26
C ARG A 195 -11.25 -9.99 -24.57
N LYS A 196 -9.99 -9.56 -24.68
CA LYS A 196 -9.08 -9.79 -25.82
C LYS A 196 -8.46 -11.18 -25.83
N LYS A 197 -8.38 -11.83 -24.67
CA LYS A 197 -7.76 -13.14 -24.46
C LYS A 197 -8.75 -14.13 -23.85
N ASP A 198 -8.50 -15.42 -24.05
CA ASP A 198 -9.37 -16.48 -23.52
C ASP A 198 -9.12 -16.73 -22.03
N ILE A 199 -10.14 -17.20 -21.31
CA ILE A 199 -10.04 -17.56 -19.89
C ILE A 199 -9.00 -18.66 -19.64
N ALA A 200 -8.77 -19.57 -20.60
CA ALA A 200 -7.81 -20.65 -20.48
C ALA A 200 -6.38 -20.14 -20.26
N GLU A 201 -6.02 -18.96 -20.79
CA GLU A 201 -4.72 -18.32 -20.57
C GLU A 201 -4.51 -17.85 -19.12
N PHE A 202 -5.60 -17.73 -18.36
CA PHE A 202 -5.61 -17.22 -16.99
C PHE A 202 -6.14 -18.23 -15.98
N ALA A 203 -6.12 -19.53 -16.29
CA ALA A 203 -6.59 -20.59 -15.39
C ALA A 203 -5.92 -20.53 -14.00
N ASP A 204 -4.62 -20.20 -13.95
CA ASP A 204 -3.86 -20.03 -12.71
C ASP A 204 -4.43 -18.93 -11.79
N TYR A 205 -5.02 -17.88 -12.35
CA TYR A 205 -5.57 -16.76 -11.57
C TYR A 205 -6.79 -17.16 -10.74
N TYR A 206 -7.36 -18.34 -10.98
CA TYR A 206 -8.44 -18.91 -10.20
C TYR A 206 -7.95 -19.97 -9.21
N GLN A 207 -6.65 -19.95 -8.84
CA GLN A 207 -6.05 -20.81 -7.82
C GLN A 207 -5.74 -20.00 -6.55
N PRO A 208 -6.02 -20.54 -5.34
CA PRO A 208 -5.75 -19.83 -4.09
C PRO A 208 -4.29 -19.39 -3.95
N ALA A 209 -3.34 -20.27 -4.29
CA ALA A 209 -1.91 -19.98 -4.19
C ALA A 209 -1.47 -18.77 -5.03
N THR A 210 -2.08 -18.57 -6.20
CA THR A 210 -1.81 -17.41 -7.05
C THR A 210 -2.36 -16.13 -6.43
N ALA A 211 -3.54 -16.18 -5.81
CA ALA A 211 -4.11 -15.04 -5.09
C ALA A 211 -3.23 -14.65 -3.88
N GLU A 212 -2.77 -15.61 -3.08
CA GLU A 212 -1.82 -15.38 -1.97
C GLU A 212 -0.56 -14.67 -2.45
N MET A 213 0.10 -15.27 -3.44
CA MET A 213 1.34 -14.75 -4.02
C MET A 213 1.16 -13.33 -4.54
N LEU A 214 0.06 -13.05 -5.26
CA LEU A 214 -0.21 -11.72 -5.80
C LEU A 214 -0.42 -10.69 -4.70
N PHE A 215 -1.21 -11.04 -3.67
CA PHE A 215 -1.44 -10.15 -2.54
C PHE A 215 -0.10 -9.79 -1.88
N ASP A 216 0.70 -10.81 -1.53
CA ASP A 216 1.99 -10.63 -0.87
C ASP A 216 2.97 -9.79 -1.69
N HIS A 217 3.13 -10.10 -2.98
CA HIS A 217 4.04 -9.32 -3.81
C HIS A 217 3.59 -7.87 -3.97
N ALA A 218 2.29 -7.61 -4.14
CA ALA A 218 1.79 -6.26 -4.34
C ALA A 218 2.01 -5.38 -3.09
N TRP A 219 1.58 -5.84 -1.91
CA TRP A 219 1.72 -5.04 -0.70
C TRP A 219 3.18 -4.93 -0.26
N ARG A 220 3.99 -6.00 -0.37
CA ARG A 220 5.42 -5.97 -0.03
C ARG A 220 6.21 -5.07 -0.97
N THR A 221 5.87 -5.02 -2.26
CA THR A 221 6.50 -4.09 -3.20
C THR A 221 6.28 -2.65 -2.77
N MET A 222 5.05 -2.29 -2.40
CA MET A 222 4.75 -0.95 -1.88
C MET A 222 5.50 -0.67 -0.58
N ALA A 223 5.55 -1.64 0.34
CA ALA A 223 6.27 -1.54 1.61
C ALA A 223 7.80 -1.51 1.47
N GLU A 224 8.36 -1.92 0.33
CA GLU A 224 9.78 -1.74 -0.01
C GLU A 224 10.06 -0.35 -0.58
N LEU A 225 9.18 0.16 -1.43
CA LEU A 225 9.38 1.44 -2.10
C LEU A 225 9.10 2.65 -1.21
N PHE A 226 8.07 2.61 -0.37
CA PHE A 226 7.74 3.73 0.53
C PHE A 226 8.91 4.16 1.43
N PRO A 227 9.61 3.25 2.13
CA PRO A 227 10.78 3.61 2.92
C PRO A 227 11.85 4.34 2.11
N ALA A 228 12.17 3.90 0.90
CA ALA A 228 13.14 4.59 0.05
C ALA A 228 12.68 6.00 -0.37
N PHE A 229 11.38 6.16 -0.65
CA PHE A 229 10.83 7.48 -0.99
C PHE A 229 10.77 8.41 0.22
N ILE A 230 10.39 7.91 1.39
CA ILE A 230 10.31 8.69 2.63
C ILE A 230 11.70 9.10 3.11
N GLU A 231 12.67 8.19 3.05
CA GLU A 231 14.06 8.42 3.46
C GLU A 231 14.70 9.57 2.67
N SER A 232 14.33 9.74 1.40
CA SER A 232 14.79 10.88 0.59
C SER A 232 14.42 12.25 1.18
N ARG A 233 13.41 12.29 2.07
CA ARG A 233 12.91 13.48 2.77
C ARG A 233 13.49 13.62 4.19
N TYR A 234 14.53 12.88 4.56
CA TYR A 234 15.18 12.99 5.87
C TYR A 234 16.22 14.10 5.91
N PRO A 235 16.64 14.54 7.11
CA PRO A 235 17.85 15.33 7.26
C PRO A 235 19.08 14.64 6.64
N PRO A 236 20.10 15.38 6.19
CA PRO A 236 21.31 14.78 5.61
C PRO A 236 22.04 13.80 6.53
N THR A 237 21.88 13.94 7.84
CA THR A 237 22.58 13.16 8.88
C THR A 237 21.76 12.00 9.43
N TRP A 238 20.56 11.75 8.89
CA TRP A 238 19.67 10.66 9.32
C TRP A 238 19.31 9.80 8.13
N SER A 239 19.28 8.48 8.31
CA SER A 239 18.82 7.54 7.29
C SER A 239 18.14 6.34 7.96
N ILE A 240 17.66 5.39 7.16
CA ILE A 240 17.14 4.11 7.64
C ILE A 240 17.94 2.96 7.06
N THR A 241 18.03 1.88 7.83
CA THR A 241 18.64 0.63 7.39
C THR A 241 17.73 -0.54 7.75
N GLU A 242 17.82 -1.60 6.98
CA GLU A 242 17.05 -2.81 7.24
C GLU A 242 17.59 -3.51 8.51
N ILE A 243 16.67 -3.85 9.42
CA ILE A 243 16.96 -4.66 10.59
C ILE A 243 17.19 -6.10 10.11
N PRO A 244 18.36 -6.71 10.40
CA PRO A 244 18.61 -8.11 10.08
C PRO A 244 17.53 -9.02 10.64
N ILE A 245 17.12 -10.05 9.89
CA ILE A 245 15.99 -10.91 10.28
C ILE A 245 16.15 -11.55 11.66
N ASN A 246 17.38 -11.88 12.05
CA ASN A 246 17.75 -12.44 13.36
C ASN A 246 17.70 -11.41 14.50
N GLU A 247 17.61 -10.11 14.19
CA GLU A 247 17.47 -9.01 15.15
C GLU A 247 16.03 -8.50 15.27
N ARG A 248 15.11 -8.94 14.40
CA ARG A 248 13.70 -8.48 14.42
C ARG A 248 12.96 -9.05 15.62
N ASP A 249 12.15 -8.23 16.28
CA ASP A 249 11.25 -8.70 17.33
C ASP A 249 10.20 -9.64 16.70
N PRO A 250 10.11 -10.91 17.11
CA PRO A 250 9.10 -11.84 16.59
C PRO A 250 7.66 -11.36 16.82
N LYS A 251 7.44 -10.43 17.75
CA LYS A 251 6.13 -9.84 18.08
C LYS A 251 5.83 -8.56 17.31
N HIS A 252 6.84 -7.88 16.78
CA HIS A 252 6.71 -6.66 15.98
C HIS A 252 7.75 -6.71 14.85
N TRP A 253 7.29 -7.06 13.65
CA TRP A 253 8.17 -7.33 12.51
C TRP A 253 8.67 -6.05 11.83
N ARG A 254 9.08 -5.06 12.64
CA ARG A 254 9.71 -3.82 12.14
C ARG A 254 10.90 -4.20 11.27
N ARG A 255 10.90 -3.66 10.05
CA ARG A 255 11.91 -3.91 9.03
C ARG A 255 12.99 -2.83 9.00
N TRP A 256 12.68 -1.60 9.38
CA TRP A 256 13.52 -0.43 9.24
C TRP A 256 13.85 0.19 10.59
N ARG A 257 15.13 0.52 10.81
CA ARG A 257 15.57 1.33 11.95
C ARG A 257 16.22 2.63 11.49
N PHE A 258 15.99 3.69 12.25
CA PHE A 258 16.72 4.94 12.09
C PHE A 258 18.16 4.79 12.56
N PHE A 259 19.07 5.49 11.88
CA PHE A 259 20.44 5.65 12.34
C PHE A 259 21.00 7.01 11.90
N GLN A 260 21.99 7.50 12.64
CA GLN A 260 22.74 8.69 12.26
C GLN A 260 23.83 8.31 11.25
N CYS A 261 23.91 9.03 10.14
CA CYS A 261 24.87 8.79 9.07
C CYS A 261 25.74 10.03 8.81
N GLU A 262 26.82 9.85 8.06
CA GLU A 262 27.53 10.96 7.43
C GLU A 262 26.56 11.76 6.52
N PRO A 263 26.77 13.08 6.34
CA PRO A 263 25.89 13.90 5.50
C PRO A 263 25.75 13.32 4.09
N ALA A 264 24.52 12.88 3.75
CA ALA A 264 24.19 12.39 2.43
C ALA A 264 23.65 13.51 1.54
N GLU A 265 24.08 13.56 0.27
CA GLU A 265 23.46 14.42 -0.75
C GLU A 265 22.07 13.87 -1.11
N ARG A 266 21.04 14.53 -0.60
CA ARG A 266 19.63 14.24 -0.92
C ARG A 266 19.13 15.24 -1.96
N GLY A 267 18.40 14.77 -2.97
CA GLY A 267 17.87 15.64 -4.03
C GLY A 267 17.00 16.77 -3.49
N SER A 268 17.03 17.95 -4.13
CA SER A 268 16.13 19.06 -3.78
C SER A 268 14.72 18.76 -4.28
N PHE A 269 13.76 18.68 -3.35
CA PHE A 269 12.34 18.55 -3.69
C PHE A 269 11.72 19.94 -3.69
N GLU A 270 11.47 20.50 -4.89
CA GLU A 270 10.66 21.70 -5.01
C GLU A 270 9.20 21.34 -4.70
N VAL A 271 8.73 21.71 -3.51
CA VAL A 271 7.30 21.69 -3.18
C VAL A 271 6.65 22.79 -4.00
N LYS A 272 5.89 22.41 -5.04
CA LYS A 272 5.01 23.35 -5.73
C LYS A 272 3.86 23.72 -4.80
N VAL A 273 4.07 24.74 -3.98
CA VAL A 273 2.97 25.44 -3.30
C VAL A 273 2.14 26.09 -4.39
N SER A 274 0.98 25.51 -4.71
CA SER A 274 0.01 26.19 -5.56
C SER A 274 -0.45 27.44 -4.81
N PRO A 275 -0.36 28.65 -5.38
CA PRO A 275 -0.82 29.84 -4.70
C PRO A 275 -2.32 29.68 -4.44
N LYS A 276 -2.72 29.85 -3.17
CA LYS A 276 -4.13 29.97 -2.78
C LYS A 276 -4.73 31.05 -3.67
N GLY A 277 -5.67 30.65 -4.53
CA GLY A 277 -6.46 31.58 -5.31
C GLY A 277 -7.41 32.28 -4.36
N ASP A 278 -7.10 33.53 -4.04
CA ASP A 278 -8.08 34.46 -3.50
C ASP A 278 -9.09 34.76 -4.62
N GLY A 279 -10.33 34.34 -4.41
CA GLY A 279 -11.50 34.66 -5.22
C GLY A 279 -12.70 34.86 -4.32
#